data_AF-A0A7R9DH05-F1
#
_entry.id   AF-A0A7R9DH05-F1
#
_cell.length_a   1.000
_cell.length_b   1.000
_cell.length_c   1.000
_cell.angle_alpha   90.00
_cell.angle_beta   90.00
_cell.angle_gamma   90.00
#
_symmetry.space_group_name_H-M   'P 1'
#
loop_
_entity.id
_entity.type
_entity.pdbx_description
1 polymer ?
#
loop_
_entity_poly.entity_id
_entity_poly.type
_entity_poly.pdbx_seq_one_letter_code
_entity_poly.pdbx_strand_id
1 'polypeptide(L)'
;MENCIRHGMILILFMALGGSPIESRSHGGLLELTSDTCNTPGYQCSADCHSLQLCAQLGTSYQLIDVLACTSDGLYCDAVGRNCSNDADVCRVVVPFKCNMAGTFPDPYDCTLYHVCGDEGGQETATYCDRGYAFDTLSGACNISTDNIVCTVGPVPECLTPGQTGALERNPAIYYICSEEGPMLYICLQGQYNPSSYSCQDTSFTTDSSDTSSETTNTDSSETSSETDTDSSDTSSETTNTDSSDTSSETDNTDSSDTSSETDNTNSSDT
;
A
#
# COMPACT_ATOMS: atom_id res chain seq x y z
N MET A 1 10.54 -74.29 -12.56
CA MET A 1 10.64 -75.10 -13.79
C MET A 1 9.63 -74.51 -14.77
N GLU A 2 9.99 -73.39 -15.39
CA GLU A 2 10.56 -73.39 -16.75
C GLU A 2 9.51 -73.78 -17.80
N ASN A 3 8.94 -72.77 -18.48
CA ASN A 3 9.25 -72.61 -19.89
C ASN A 3 8.86 -71.23 -20.41
N CYS A 4 9.81 -70.67 -21.14
CA CYS A 4 9.78 -69.41 -21.85
C CYS A 4 9.62 -69.72 -23.35
N ILE A 5 9.40 -68.70 -24.20
CA ILE A 5 9.71 -68.68 -25.66
C ILE A 5 8.64 -69.39 -26.55
N ARG A 6 8.03 -68.86 -27.62
CA ARG A 6 8.39 -67.80 -28.60
C ARG A 6 7.23 -67.47 -29.56
N HIS A 7 7.35 -66.29 -30.17
CA HIS A 7 6.93 -65.85 -31.52
C HIS A 7 5.46 -65.70 -31.87
N GLY A 8 5.05 -64.44 -31.89
CA GLY A 8 4.12 -63.94 -32.91
C GLY A 8 4.80 -63.74 -34.27
N MET A 9 3.98 -63.79 -35.32
CA MET A 9 4.13 -63.01 -36.53
C MET A 9 2.79 -63.05 -37.28
N ILE A 10 1.91 -62.07 -37.03
CA ILE A 10 0.78 -61.79 -37.92
C ILE A 10 0.89 -60.33 -38.32
N LEU A 11 1.17 -60.17 -39.60
CA LEU A 11 1.25 -58.92 -40.34
C LEU A 11 -0.19 -58.52 -40.71
N ILE A 12 -0.72 -57.45 -40.09
CA ILE A 12 -1.93 -56.80 -40.59
C ILE A 12 -1.57 -55.36 -40.95
N LEU A 13 -1.53 -55.12 -42.25
CA LEU A 13 -1.46 -53.82 -42.89
C LEU A 13 -2.91 -53.34 -43.13
N PHE A 14 -3.37 -52.30 -42.43
CA PHE A 14 -4.55 -51.54 -42.84
C PHE A 14 -4.35 -50.03 -42.60
N MET A 15 -4.14 -49.37 -43.74
CA MET A 15 -4.60 -48.05 -44.19
C MET A 15 -4.93 -46.95 -43.17
N ALA A 16 -4.29 -45.81 -43.42
CA ALA A 16 -4.57 -44.49 -42.87
C ALA A 16 -6.02 -44.04 -43.11
N LEU A 17 -6.67 -43.56 -42.05
CA LEU A 17 -7.67 -42.49 -42.10
C LEU A 17 -7.48 -41.61 -40.87
N GLY A 18 -7.56 -40.30 -41.10
CA GLY A 18 -7.21 -39.26 -40.13
C GLY A 18 -8.01 -39.33 -38.82
N GLY A 19 -7.29 -39.07 -37.75
CA GLY A 19 -7.82 -38.75 -36.44
C GLY A 19 -6.68 -38.06 -35.68
N SER A 20 -6.80 -36.76 -35.49
CA SER A 20 -5.95 -36.02 -34.55
C SER A 20 -6.06 -36.70 -33.18
N PRO A 21 -4.98 -36.89 -32.42
CA PRO A 21 -5.12 -37.26 -31.02
C PRO A 21 -5.85 -36.13 -30.30
N ILE A 22 -7.07 -36.44 -29.86
CA ILE A 22 -7.76 -35.74 -28.79
C ILE A 22 -6.95 -36.08 -27.53
N GLU A 23 -5.94 -35.28 -27.21
CA GLU A 23 -5.25 -35.40 -25.94
C GLU A 23 -5.86 -34.42 -24.93
N SER A 24 -6.12 -35.00 -23.78
CA SER A 24 -7.08 -34.56 -22.79
C SER A 24 -6.79 -33.15 -22.29
N ARG A 25 -7.80 -32.29 -22.42
CA ARG A 25 -7.93 -31.03 -21.70
C ARG A 25 -8.14 -31.36 -20.22
N SER A 26 -7.09 -31.61 -19.45
CA SER A 26 -7.18 -31.59 -17.99
C SER A 26 -7.20 -30.13 -17.54
N HIS A 27 -8.40 -29.55 -17.49
CA HIS A 27 -8.69 -28.43 -16.60
C HIS A 27 -8.68 -28.97 -15.18
N GLY A 28 -7.48 -29.02 -14.60
CA GLY A 28 -7.24 -29.20 -13.19
C GLY A 28 -6.29 -28.09 -12.76
N GLY A 29 -6.76 -26.84 -12.86
CA GLY A 29 -6.08 -25.69 -12.27
C GLY A 29 -6.15 -25.84 -10.75
N LEU A 30 -5.19 -26.55 -10.20
CA LEU A 30 -4.75 -26.30 -8.84
C LEU A 30 -3.97 -24.99 -8.93
N LEU A 31 -4.46 -23.96 -8.24
CA LEU A 31 -3.74 -22.70 -8.03
C LEU A 31 -2.35 -23.03 -7.49
N GLU A 32 -1.36 -22.99 -8.36
CA GLU A 32 0.04 -22.96 -7.98
C GLU A 32 0.26 -21.55 -7.42
N LEU A 33 0.12 -21.41 -6.10
CA LEU A 33 0.51 -20.22 -5.34
C LEU A 33 2.04 -20.09 -5.45
N THR A 34 2.53 -19.63 -6.61
CA THR A 34 3.96 -19.46 -6.83
C THR A 34 4.43 -18.20 -6.11
N SER A 35 4.74 -18.34 -4.83
CA SER A 35 5.53 -17.37 -4.05
C SER A 35 7.01 -17.34 -4.46
N ASP A 36 7.39 -18.04 -5.54
CA ASP A 36 8.77 -18.22 -6.00
C ASP A 36 9.30 -17.06 -6.85
N THR A 37 8.45 -16.12 -7.25
CA THR A 37 8.88 -14.91 -7.95
C THR A 37 8.98 -13.76 -6.97
N CYS A 38 10.20 -13.31 -6.70
CA CYS A 38 10.38 -12.06 -5.99
C CYS A 38 10.79 -10.92 -6.92
N ASN A 39 10.07 -9.81 -6.79
CA ASN A 39 10.28 -8.58 -7.54
C ASN A 39 10.47 -7.34 -6.63
N THR A 40 10.43 -7.52 -5.31
CA THR A 40 10.50 -6.46 -4.30
C THR A 40 11.45 -6.85 -3.18
N PRO A 41 12.43 -6.01 -2.78
CA PRO A 41 13.36 -6.39 -1.72
C PRO A 41 12.64 -6.62 -0.39
N GLY A 42 12.95 -7.71 0.30
CA GLY A 42 12.30 -8.05 1.57
C GLY A 42 12.50 -9.51 2.00
N TYR A 43 12.14 -9.81 3.25
CA TYR A 43 12.05 -11.19 3.73
C TYR A 43 10.68 -11.76 3.36
N GLN A 44 10.64 -13.01 2.93
CA GLN A 44 9.42 -13.74 2.64
C GLN A 44 9.56 -15.19 3.05
N CYS A 45 8.43 -15.84 3.30
CA CYS A 45 8.38 -17.27 3.50
C CYS A 45 8.21 -17.98 2.15
N SER A 46 8.84 -19.15 2.01
CA SER A 46 8.55 -20.06 0.91
C SER A 46 7.06 -20.46 0.93
N ALA A 47 6.53 -20.86 -0.21
CA ALA A 47 5.13 -21.28 -0.34
C ALA A 47 4.75 -22.47 0.57
N ASP A 48 5.74 -23.29 0.95
CA ASP A 48 5.57 -24.41 1.88
C ASP A 48 5.80 -24.03 3.35
N CYS A 49 6.04 -22.75 3.66
CA CYS A 49 6.27 -22.24 5.01
C CYS A 49 7.51 -22.78 5.72
N HIS A 50 8.39 -23.53 5.05
CA HIS A 50 9.52 -24.19 5.68
C HIS A 50 10.87 -23.54 5.37
N SER A 51 10.89 -22.39 4.68
CA SER A 51 12.10 -21.62 4.42
C SER A 51 11.86 -20.12 4.53
N LEU A 52 12.74 -19.43 5.24
CA LEU A 52 12.83 -17.97 5.23
C LEU A 52 13.78 -17.55 4.11
N GLN A 53 13.30 -16.72 3.20
CA GLN A 53 14.03 -16.26 2.03
C GLN A 53 14.17 -14.74 2.06
N LEU A 54 15.33 -14.24 1.62
CA LEU A 54 15.56 -12.82 1.38
C LEU A 54 15.51 -12.60 -0.12
N CYS A 55 14.60 -11.74 -0.53
CA CYS A 55 14.65 -11.16 -1.85
C CYS A 55 15.58 -9.96 -1.87
N ALA A 56 16.63 -10.05 -2.68
CA ALA A 56 17.61 -8.99 -2.84
C ALA A 56 17.79 -8.64 -4.32
N GLN A 57 17.96 -7.34 -4.60
CA GLN A 57 18.34 -6.86 -5.92
C GLN A 57 19.85 -7.06 -6.12
N LEU A 58 20.22 -7.95 -7.04
CA LEU A 58 21.60 -8.25 -7.40
C LEU A 58 21.85 -7.80 -8.85
N GLY A 59 22.45 -6.62 -9.02
CA GLY A 59 22.61 -5.99 -10.33
C GLY A 59 21.27 -5.46 -10.85
N THR A 60 20.81 -5.96 -12.00
CA THR A 60 19.54 -5.58 -12.62
C THR A 60 18.41 -6.58 -12.37
N SER A 61 18.61 -7.57 -11.50
CA SER A 61 17.66 -8.65 -11.28
C SER A 61 17.44 -8.91 -9.80
N TYR A 62 16.23 -9.35 -9.47
CA TYR A 62 15.90 -9.85 -8.13
C TYR A 62 16.24 -11.32 -8.03
N GLN A 63 16.80 -11.71 -6.89
CA GLN A 63 17.10 -13.10 -6.56
C GLN A 63 16.56 -13.41 -5.17
N LEU A 64 15.96 -14.60 -5.03
CA LEU A 64 15.65 -15.19 -3.75
C LEU A 64 16.88 -15.89 -3.20
N ILE A 65 17.24 -15.55 -1.97
CA ILE A 65 18.36 -16.11 -1.24
C ILE A 65 17.77 -16.79 -0.02
N ASP A 66 17.90 -18.12 0.09
CA ASP A 66 17.49 -18.84 1.29
C ASP A 66 18.34 -18.40 2.48
N VAL A 67 17.70 -17.87 3.52
CA VAL A 67 18.34 -17.37 4.74
C VAL A 67 18.35 -18.44 5.81
N LEU A 68 17.20 -19.11 6.01
CA LEU A 68 17.02 -20.09 7.07
C LEU A 68 16.03 -21.17 6.64
N ALA A 69 16.32 -22.42 6.97
CA ALA A 69 15.42 -23.55 6.75
C ALA A 69 14.71 -23.92 8.07
N CYS A 70 13.38 -23.84 8.08
CA CYS A 70 12.49 -24.20 9.19
C CYS A 70 12.06 -25.66 9.08
N THR A 71 13.05 -26.56 9.10
CA THR A 71 12.89 -28.00 8.81
C THR A 71 12.65 -28.87 10.04
N SER A 72 12.66 -28.29 11.24
CA SER A 72 12.31 -29.04 12.45
C SER A 72 10.80 -29.13 12.60
N ASP A 73 10.31 -30.25 13.13
CA ASP A 73 8.88 -30.47 13.35
C ASP A 73 8.27 -29.32 14.16
N GLY A 74 7.20 -28.73 13.62
CA GLY A 74 6.48 -27.63 14.25
C GLY A 74 7.17 -26.27 14.15
N LEU A 75 8.22 -26.12 13.33
CA LEU A 75 8.76 -24.81 12.97
C LEU A 75 8.23 -24.35 11.62
N TYR A 76 7.80 -23.09 11.58
CA TYR A 76 7.28 -22.38 10.43
C TYR A 76 8.07 -21.10 10.21
N CYS A 77 8.13 -20.64 8.97
CA CYS A 77 8.79 -19.40 8.64
C CYS A 77 8.03 -18.20 9.23
N ASP A 78 8.78 -17.27 9.82
CA ASP A 78 8.34 -15.95 10.24
C ASP A 78 9.11 -14.88 9.46
N ALA A 79 8.50 -14.37 8.39
CA ALA A 79 9.10 -13.31 7.58
C ALA A 79 9.26 -12.00 8.36
N VAL A 80 8.33 -11.70 9.28
CA VAL A 80 8.31 -10.46 10.07
C VAL A 80 9.38 -10.52 11.16
N GLY A 81 9.41 -11.61 11.93
CA GLY A 81 10.41 -11.91 12.94
C GLY A 81 11.78 -12.31 12.39
N ARG A 82 11.87 -12.55 11.07
CA ARG A 82 13.09 -12.93 10.34
C ARG A 82 13.74 -14.19 10.91
N ASN A 83 12.92 -15.15 11.33
CA ASN A 83 13.37 -16.38 11.97
C ASN A 83 12.38 -17.52 11.70
N CYS A 84 12.62 -18.70 12.31
CA CYS A 84 11.60 -19.73 12.43
C CYS A 84 10.81 -19.56 13.74
N SER A 85 9.49 -19.69 13.66
CA SER A 85 8.56 -19.66 14.78
C SER A 85 7.96 -21.05 15.00
N ASN A 86 7.57 -21.38 16.23
CA ASN A 86 6.77 -22.57 16.54
C ASN A 86 5.26 -22.34 16.41
N ASP A 87 4.87 -21.14 15.95
CA ASP A 87 3.51 -20.74 15.68
C ASP A 87 3.22 -20.94 14.18
N ALA A 88 2.26 -21.80 13.85
CA ALA A 88 1.89 -22.12 12.48
C ALA A 88 1.20 -20.95 11.77
N ASP A 89 0.55 -20.07 12.52
CA ASP A 89 -0.21 -18.93 11.99
C ASP A 89 0.72 -17.78 11.54
N VAL A 90 2.01 -17.87 11.88
CA VAL A 90 3.01 -16.86 11.55
C VAL A 90 3.49 -16.97 10.09
N CYS A 91 3.30 -18.11 9.44
CA CYS A 91 3.61 -18.22 8.03
C CYS A 91 2.58 -17.46 7.19
N ARG A 92 2.93 -16.22 6.84
CA ARG A 92 2.18 -15.39 5.91
C ARG A 92 2.91 -15.39 4.57
N VAL A 93 2.28 -15.97 3.55
CA VAL A 93 2.74 -15.80 2.17
C VAL A 93 2.52 -14.32 1.84
N VAL A 94 3.61 -13.57 1.79
CA VAL A 94 3.58 -12.14 1.45
C VAL A 94 3.26 -12.02 -0.02
N VAL A 95 2.00 -11.72 -0.32
CA VAL A 95 1.60 -11.45 -1.71
C VAL A 95 2.03 -10.04 -2.07
N PRO A 96 2.67 -9.83 -3.25
CA PRO A 96 3.01 -8.50 -3.70
C PRO A 96 1.78 -7.59 -3.71
N PHE A 97 1.94 -6.39 -3.18
CA PHE A 97 0.91 -5.36 -3.24
C PHE A 97 0.54 -5.07 -4.70
N LYS A 98 -0.73 -4.77 -4.94
CA LYS A 98 -1.25 -4.38 -6.25
C LYS A 98 -2.15 -3.16 -6.08
N CYS A 99 -1.82 -2.10 -6.81
CA CYS A 99 -2.66 -0.92 -6.88
C CYS A 99 -3.99 -1.25 -7.57
N ASN A 100 -5.11 -1.07 -6.86
CA ASN A 100 -6.45 -1.24 -7.43
C ASN A 100 -7.07 0.10 -7.85
N MET A 101 -6.57 1.20 -7.29
CA MET A 101 -6.96 2.57 -7.63
C MET A 101 -5.89 3.56 -7.20
N ALA A 102 -6.00 4.80 -7.66
CA ALA A 102 -5.12 5.89 -7.25
C ALA A 102 -5.30 6.21 -5.75
N GLY A 103 -4.19 6.49 -5.06
CA GLY A 103 -4.20 6.83 -3.63
C GLY A 103 -2.92 6.40 -2.91
N THR A 104 -2.89 6.62 -1.60
CA THR A 104 -1.82 6.15 -0.71
C THR A 104 -2.37 5.11 0.23
N PHE A 105 -1.78 3.93 0.25
CA PHE A 105 -2.26 2.77 0.98
C PHE A 105 -1.18 2.21 1.88
N PRO A 106 -1.51 1.70 3.08
CA PRO A 106 -0.57 0.92 3.85
C PRO A 106 -0.22 -0.38 3.12
N ASP A 107 0.99 -0.89 3.31
CA ASP A 107 1.25 -2.30 3.00
C ASP A 107 0.40 -3.18 3.94
N PRO A 108 -0.24 -4.26 3.46
CA PRO A 108 -1.08 -5.11 4.32
C PRO A 108 -0.33 -5.87 5.40
N TYR A 109 0.98 -6.07 5.24
CA TYR A 109 1.77 -6.98 6.06
C TYR A 109 2.95 -6.29 6.77
N ASP A 110 3.39 -5.12 6.30
CA ASP A 110 4.45 -4.32 6.92
C ASP A 110 3.95 -2.91 7.29
N CYS A 111 3.76 -2.66 8.59
CA CYS A 111 3.28 -1.36 9.06
C CYS A 111 4.25 -0.19 8.81
N THR A 112 5.52 -0.47 8.48
CA THR A 112 6.54 0.53 8.15
C THR A 112 6.61 0.81 6.66
N LEU A 113 5.82 0.13 5.84
CA LEU A 113 5.79 0.27 4.39
C LEU A 113 4.42 0.81 3.95
N TYR A 114 4.44 1.72 2.97
CA TYR A 114 3.24 2.19 2.31
C TYR A 114 3.46 2.33 0.81
N HIS A 115 2.36 2.34 0.07
CA HIS A 115 2.32 2.32 -1.38
C HIS A 115 1.61 3.56 -1.89
N VAL A 116 2.24 4.26 -2.82
CA VAL A 116 1.62 5.35 -3.57
C VAL A 116 1.23 4.81 -4.94
N CYS A 117 -0.06 4.82 -5.22
CA CYS A 117 -0.65 4.38 -6.47
C CYS A 117 -1.01 5.60 -7.33
N GLY A 118 -0.44 5.67 -8.53
CA GLY A 118 -0.78 6.67 -9.53
C GLY A 118 -2.14 6.45 -10.21
N ASP A 119 -2.46 7.34 -11.14
CA ASP A 119 -3.66 7.24 -11.98
C ASP A 119 -3.66 5.91 -12.77
N GLU A 120 -4.86 5.36 -12.99
CA GLU A 120 -5.09 4.05 -13.65
C GLU A 120 -4.55 2.81 -12.91
N GLY A 121 -4.18 2.91 -11.62
CA GLY A 121 -3.87 1.74 -10.79
C GLY A 121 -2.59 0.99 -11.19
N GLY A 122 -1.75 1.56 -12.06
CA GLY A 122 -0.60 0.86 -12.62
C GLY A 122 0.76 1.23 -12.04
N GLN A 123 0.96 2.48 -11.61
CA GLN A 123 2.24 2.93 -11.08
C GLN A 123 2.24 2.91 -9.55
N GLU A 124 2.82 1.84 -9.00
CA GLU A 124 3.09 1.70 -7.57
C GLU A 124 4.46 2.29 -7.23
N THR A 125 4.54 3.01 -6.12
CA THR A 125 5.81 3.35 -5.47
C THR A 125 5.74 2.95 -4.00
N ALA A 126 6.48 1.91 -3.64
CA ALA A 126 6.63 1.45 -2.27
C ALA A 126 7.66 2.33 -1.52
N THR A 127 7.30 2.82 -0.33
CA THR A 127 8.12 3.71 0.48
C THR A 127 8.16 3.25 1.94
N TYR A 128 9.37 3.07 2.47
CA TYR A 128 9.57 2.75 3.88
C TYR A 128 9.58 4.00 4.76
N CYS A 129 9.01 3.86 5.94
CA CYS A 129 9.16 4.81 7.03
C CYS A 129 10.55 4.73 7.66
N ASP A 130 10.97 5.84 8.26
CA ASP A 130 12.20 5.88 9.05
C ASP A 130 12.12 4.93 10.25
N ARG A 131 13.28 4.48 10.73
CA ARG A 131 13.37 3.51 11.82
C ARG A 131 12.64 4.00 13.08
N GLY A 132 11.75 3.16 13.60
CA GLY A 132 10.93 3.45 14.78
C GLY A 132 9.61 4.15 14.46
N TYR A 133 9.36 4.49 13.19
CA TYR A 133 8.10 5.04 12.72
C TYR A 133 7.36 4.05 11.81
N ALA A 134 6.04 4.17 11.81
CA ALA A 134 5.12 3.40 11.00
C ALA A 134 4.14 4.34 10.28
N PHE A 135 3.56 3.84 9.20
CA PHE A 135 2.65 4.61 8.37
C PHE A 135 1.29 4.80 9.06
N ASP A 136 0.85 6.05 9.14
CA ASP A 136 -0.46 6.42 9.63
C ASP A 136 -1.42 6.67 8.48
N THR A 137 -2.42 5.80 8.34
CA THR A 137 -3.47 5.94 7.32
C THR A 137 -4.37 7.15 7.52
N LEU A 138 -4.47 7.72 8.72
CA LEU A 138 -5.27 8.90 9.02
C LEU A 138 -4.58 10.18 8.53
N SER A 139 -3.27 10.31 8.76
CA SER A 139 -2.50 11.48 8.34
C SER A 139 -1.80 11.32 6.99
N GLY A 140 -1.69 10.09 6.48
CA GLY A 140 -0.96 9.77 5.25
C GLY A 140 0.56 9.92 5.40
N ALA A 141 1.11 9.75 6.61
CA ALA A 141 2.51 10.03 6.92
C ALA A 141 3.12 9.02 7.90
N CYS A 142 4.46 8.95 7.93
CA CYS A 142 5.21 8.12 8.87
C CYS A 142 5.39 8.83 10.23
N ASN A 143 4.36 8.82 11.08
CA ASN A 143 4.37 9.60 12.33
C ASN A 143 3.88 8.85 13.58
N ILE A 144 3.61 7.55 13.48
CA ILE A 144 3.28 6.71 14.65
C ILE A 144 4.44 5.78 15.00
N SER A 145 4.57 5.42 16.28
CA SER A 145 5.58 4.46 16.75
C SER A 145 5.31 3.06 16.20
N THR A 146 6.37 2.29 15.96
CA THR A 146 6.29 0.85 15.65
C THR A 146 5.71 0.00 16.79
N ASP A 147 5.55 0.56 18.00
CA ASP A 147 4.88 -0.11 19.12
C ASP A 147 3.35 0.08 19.11
N ASN A 148 2.83 0.84 18.13
CA ASN A 148 1.40 1.09 18.00
C ASN A 148 0.61 -0.16 17.58
N ILE A 149 -0.70 -0.20 17.87
CA ILE A 149 -1.60 -1.30 17.51
C ILE A 149 -1.58 -1.64 16.01
N VAL A 150 -1.36 -0.65 15.15
CA VAL A 150 -1.20 -0.83 13.69
C VAL A 150 -0.05 -1.79 13.36
N CYS A 151 1.00 -1.83 14.17
CA CYS A 151 2.14 -2.73 13.96
C CYS A 151 2.03 -4.04 14.73
N THR A 152 1.32 -4.06 15.86
CA THR A 152 1.21 -5.28 16.69
C THR A 152 0.06 -6.19 16.25
N VAL A 153 -1.01 -5.63 15.70
CA VAL A 153 -2.14 -6.40 15.13
C VAL A 153 -2.02 -6.51 13.60
N GLY A 154 -1.47 -5.49 12.96
CA GLY A 154 -1.29 -5.42 11.52
C GLY A 154 -2.00 -4.20 10.92
N PRO A 155 -1.44 -3.61 9.86
CA PRO A 155 -1.96 -2.38 9.26
C PRO A 155 -3.27 -2.58 8.51
N VAL A 156 -3.50 -3.79 7.99
CA VAL A 156 -4.74 -4.24 7.38
C VAL A 156 -5.18 -5.52 8.08
N PRO A 157 -6.47 -5.68 8.42
CA PRO A 157 -6.97 -6.91 9.01
C PRO A 157 -6.71 -8.13 8.12
N GLU A 158 -6.41 -9.26 8.75
CA GLU A 158 -6.15 -10.51 8.06
C GLU A 158 -7.41 -11.05 7.35
N CYS A 159 -7.20 -11.54 6.13
CA CYS A 159 -8.27 -12.12 5.32
C CYS A 159 -8.57 -13.55 5.77
N LEU A 160 -9.77 -13.77 6.31
CA LEU A 160 -10.21 -15.11 6.74
C LEU A 160 -10.96 -15.84 5.63
N THR A 161 -11.69 -15.11 4.79
CA THR A 161 -12.47 -15.68 3.68
C THR A 161 -12.50 -14.75 2.46
N PRO A 162 -12.48 -15.29 1.22
CA PRO A 162 -12.68 -14.49 0.02
C PRO A 162 -14.00 -13.73 0.06
N GLY A 163 -13.99 -12.46 -0.32
CA GLY A 163 -15.14 -11.56 -0.27
C GLY A 163 -15.38 -10.88 1.08
N GLN A 164 -14.64 -11.25 2.13
CA GLN A 164 -14.63 -10.47 3.38
C GLN A 164 -14.22 -9.03 3.09
N THR A 165 -14.90 -8.07 3.70
CA THR A 165 -14.63 -6.65 3.51
C THR A 165 -14.80 -5.89 4.82
N GLY A 166 -14.09 -4.78 4.94
CA GLY A 166 -14.17 -3.88 6.07
C GLY A 166 -13.43 -2.59 5.80
N ALA A 167 -13.77 -1.56 6.57
CA ALA A 167 -13.01 -0.32 6.60
C ALA A 167 -11.82 -0.46 7.57
N LEU A 168 -10.73 0.26 7.33
CA LEU A 168 -9.63 0.33 8.28
C LEU A 168 -10.07 1.14 9.50
N GLU A 169 -9.77 0.64 10.71
CA GLU A 169 -10.22 1.26 11.97
C GLU A 169 -9.74 2.71 12.09
N ARG A 170 -8.49 2.97 11.68
CA ARG A 170 -7.87 4.28 11.82
C ARG A 170 -8.26 5.28 10.74
N ASN A 171 -8.64 4.80 9.56
CA ASN A 171 -9.17 5.62 8.49
C ASN A 171 -10.29 4.86 7.75
N PRO A 172 -11.56 5.06 8.15
CA PRO A 172 -12.67 4.34 7.55
C PRO A 172 -12.98 4.72 6.09
N ALA A 173 -12.29 5.71 5.52
CA ALA A 173 -12.34 5.96 4.08
C ALA A 173 -11.57 4.88 3.30
N ILE A 174 -10.51 4.32 3.88
CA ILE A 174 -9.77 3.21 3.28
C ILE A 174 -10.46 1.90 3.68
N TYR A 175 -10.68 1.02 2.71
CA TYR A 175 -11.31 -0.28 2.94
C TYR A 175 -10.62 -1.38 2.14
N TYR A 176 -10.85 -2.62 2.56
CA TYR A 176 -10.27 -3.81 1.93
C TYR A 176 -11.37 -4.74 1.42
N ILE A 177 -11.06 -5.47 0.35
CA ILE A 177 -11.82 -6.64 -0.10
C ILE A 177 -10.85 -7.81 -0.20
N CYS A 178 -11.13 -8.87 0.53
CA CYS A 178 -10.31 -10.07 0.53
C CYS A 178 -10.50 -10.87 -0.75
N SER A 179 -9.38 -11.21 -1.40
CA SER A 179 -9.31 -12.16 -2.50
C SER A 179 -8.62 -13.45 -2.04
N GLU A 180 -8.47 -14.43 -2.95
CA GLU A 180 -7.63 -15.61 -2.70
C GLU A 180 -6.14 -15.27 -2.57
N GLU A 181 -5.72 -14.12 -3.14
CA GLU A 181 -4.35 -13.61 -3.07
C GLU A 181 -4.14 -12.64 -1.90
N GLY A 182 -5.16 -12.37 -1.07
CA GLY A 182 -5.05 -11.42 0.05
C GLY A 182 -5.87 -10.13 -0.14
N PRO A 183 -5.65 -9.11 0.71
CA PRO A 183 -6.48 -7.91 0.77
C PRO A 183 -6.19 -6.94 -0.37
N MET A 184 -7.22 -6.62 -1.15
CA MET A 184 -7.21 -5.55 -2.14
C MET A 184 -7.70 -4.26 -1.48
N LEU A 185 -6.88 -3.20 -1.51
CA LEU A 185 -7.22 -1.92 -0.89
C LEU A 185 -7.84 -0.93 -1.87
N TYR A 186 -8.78 -0.15 -1.33
CA TYR A 186 -9.53 0.89 -2.01
C TYR A 186 -9.77 2.07 -1.05
N ILE A 187 -10.13 3.24 -1.58
CA ILE A 187 -10.45 4.44 -0.80
C ILE A 187 -11.76 5.08 -1.29
N CYS A 188 -12.61 5.47 -0.35
CA CYS A 188 -13.74 6.35 -0.61
C CYS A 188 -13.24 7.77 -0.77
N LEU A 189 -13.46 8.35 -1.95
CA LEU A 189 -13.06 9.74 -2.23
C LEU A 189 -13.83 10.75 -1.38
N GLN A 190 -15.05 10.38 -0.99
CA GLN A 190 -15.91 11.16 -0.11
C GLN A 190 -16.50 10.21 0.94
N GLY A 191 -16.34 10.56 2.21
CA GLY A 191 -16.91 9.82 3.33
C GLY A 191 -16.21 8.50 3.69
N GLN A 192 -16.99 7.49 4.07
CA GLN A 192 -16.50 6.25 4.69
C GLN A 192 -17.12 5.01 4.05
N TYR A 193 -16.41 3.89 4.11
CA TYR A 193 -16.93 2.62 3.62
C TYR A 193 -17.91 1.98 4.62
N ASN A 194 -19.09 1.60 4.14
CA ASN A 194 -20.05 0.83 4.92
C ASN A 194 -20.08 -0.63 4.45
N PRO A 195 -19.57 -1.59 5.25
CA PRO A 195 -19.54 -3.00 4.87
C PRO A 195 -20.92 -3.65 4.80
N SER A 196 -21.94 -3.08 5.45
CA SER A 196 -23.32 -3.61 5.38
C SER A 196 -24.00 -3.29 4.06
N SER A 197 -23.64 -2.18 3.41
CA SER A 197 -24.17 -1.78 2.10
C SER A 197 -23.20 -1.96 0.95
N TYR A 198 -21.97 -2.44 1.22
CA TYR A 198 -20.89 -2.58 0.25
C TYR A 198 -20.62 -1.29 -0.55
N SER A 199 -20.73 -0.13 0.11
CA SER A 199 -20.68 1.16 -0.58
C SER A 199 -20.00 2.25 0.25
N CYS A 200 -19.39 3.20 -0.44
CA CYS A 200 -19.00 4.47 0.16
C CYS A 200 -20.25 5.28 0.53
N GLN A 201 -20.24 5.87 1.71
CA GLN A 201 -21.29 6.76 2.19
C GLN A 201 -20.70 8.13 2.41
N ASP A 202 -21.23 9.11 1.66
CA ASP A 202 -20.84 10.51 1.81
C ASP A 202 -21.24 11.02 3.20
N THR A 203 -20.31 11.69 3.87
CA THR A 203 -20.60 12.43 5.11
C THR A 203 -21.13 13.83 4.84
N SER A 204 -21.17 14.24 3.56
CA SER A 204 -21.84 15.44 3.08
C SER A 204 -23.34 15.15 2.98
N PHE A 205 -24.12 15.68 3.92
CA PHE A 205 -25.54 16.09 3.85
C PHE A 205 -26.28 15.81 5.18
N THR A 206 -25.94 16.60 6.19
CA THR A 206 -26.93 17.09 7.17
C THR A 206 -26.96 18.61 7.10
N THR A 207 -27.42 19.14 5.96
CA THR A 207 -28.03 20.47 5.96
C THR A 207 -29.48 20.24 6.29
N ASP A 208 -29.84 20.53 7.54
CA ASP A 208 -31.20 20.51 8.05
C ASP A 208 -32.06 21.45 7.18
N SER A 209 -32.77 20.88 6.20
CA SER A 209 -33.79 21.59 5.44
C SER A 209 -35.11 21.51 6.19
N SER A 210 -35.25 22.41 7.16
CA SER A 210 -36.54 23.00 7.48
C SER A 210 -36.43 24.50 7.24
N ASP A 211 -36.75 24.94 6.02
CA ASP A 211 -37.95 25.74 5.86
C ASP A 211 -38.32 25.90 4.38
N THR A 212 -39.55 25.50 4.12
CA THR A 212 -40.29 25.79 2.90
C THR A 212 -40.71 27.25 2.94
N SER A 213 -40.25 28.05 1.99
CA SER A 213 -41.06 29.13 1.44
C SER A 213 -40.74 29.30 -0.04
N SER A 214 -41.65 28.73 -0.81
CA SER A 214 -41.91 28.96 -2.22
C SER A 214 -41.85 30.42 -2.63
N GLU A 215 -41.12 30.73 -3.70
CA GLU A 215 -41.64 31.62 -4.75
C GLU A 215 -41.04 31.25 -6.12
N THR A 216 -41.91 30.71 -6.96
CA THR A 216 -41.72 30.51 -8.39
C THR A 216 -41.93 31.83 -9.13
N THR A 217 -40.97 32.26 -9.94
CA THR A 217 -41.25 32.94 -11.22
C THR A 217 -40.08 32.74 -12.19
N ASN A 218 -40.30 31.88 -13.19
CA ASN A 218 -39.64 31.99 -14.49
C ASN A 218 -40.14 33.27 -15.19
N THR A 219 -39.29 33.98 -15.92
CA THR A 219 -39.57 34.48 -17.30
C THR A 219 -38.29 35.09 -17.88
N ASP A 220 -37.84 34.47 -18.98
CA ASP A 220 -36.90 34.98 -19.96
C ASP A 220 -37.61 35.96 -20.91
N SER A 221 -37.01 37.11 -21.22
CA SER A 221 -37.22 37.88 -22.47
C SER A 221 -36.31 39.12 -22.55
N SER A 222 -35.58 39.16 -23.66
CA SER A 222 -34.85 40.25 -24.30
C SER A 222 -35.66 41.54 -24.54
N GLU A 223 -35.02 42.72 -24.52
CA GLU A 223 -34.86 43.61 -25.69
C GLU A 223 -34.13 44.95 -25.37
N THR A 224 -33.31 45.34 -26.36
CA THR A 224 -32.58 46.57 -26.71
C THR A 224 -33.35 47.89 -26.39
N SER A 225 -32.75 49.04 -26.01
CA SER A 225 -32.06 50.01 -26.90
C SER A 225 -31.61 51.29 -26.15
N SER A 226 -30.50 51.89 -26.63
CA SER A 226 -30.19 53.34 -26.77
C SER A 226 -29.87 54.18 -25.51
N GLU A 227 -28.60 54.51 -25.24
CA GLU A 227 -27.78 55.63 -25.78
C GLU A 227 -27.90 56.95 -24.98
N THR A 228 -26.78 57.43 -24.40
CA THR A 228 -26.27 58.79 -24.65
C THR A 228 -24.87 58.99 -24.05
N ASP A 229 -24.01 59.54 -24.88
CA ASP A 229 -22.59 59.81 -24.72
C ASP A 229 -22.25 60.88 -23.68
N THR A 230 -21.09 60.76 -23.04
CA THR A 230 -20.12 61.87 -23.03
C THR A 230 -18.69 61.34 -22.96
N ASP A 231 -17.83 62.13 -23.56
CA ASP A 231 -16.61 61.83 -24.30
C ASP A 231 -15.33 62.08 -23.47
N SER A 232 -14.21 61.63 -24.06
CA SER A 232 -12.81 62.06 -23.88
C SER A 232 -12.04 61.38 -22.72
N SER A 233 -11.11 60.44 -23.01
CA SER A 233 -9.74 60.62 -23.57
C SER A 233 -8.84 61.35 -22.55
N ASP A 234 -7.62 60.95 -22.21
CA ASP A 234 -6.49 60.39 -22.96
C ASP A 234 -5.52 59.75 -21.94
N THR A 235 -4.99 58.55 -22.15
CA THR A 235 -3.77 58.21 -22.91
C THR A 235 -2.47 58.43 -22.12
N SER A 236 -1.85 57.28 -21.73
CA SER A 236 -0.40 56.95 -21.61
C SER A 236 0.58 57.96 -20.97
N SER A 237 1.56 57.59 -20.15
CA SER A 237 2.61 56.59 -20.40
C SER A 237 3.53 56.48 -19.18
N GLU A 238 4.31 55.40 -19.15
CA GLU A 238 5.52 55.14 -18.37
C GLU A 238 6.45 56.36 -18.14
N THR A 239 7.17 56.38 -17.02
CA THR A 239 8.63 56.13 -17.00
C THR A 239 9.21 56.07 -15.58
N THR A 240 10.15 55.14 -15.47
CA THR A 240 11.22 54.91 -14.49
C THR A 240 11.72 56.10 -13.65
N ASN A 241 12.05 55.82 -12.39
CA ASN A 241 13.24 56.39 -11.74
C ASN A 241 13.87 55.40 -10.74
N THR A 242 15.18 55.23 -10.93
CA THR A 242 16.16 54.49 -10.14
C THR A 242 16.84 55.45 -9.14
N ASP A 243 17.71 54.91 -8.27
CA ASP A 243 18.64 55.53 -7.30
C ASP A 243 18.08 55.83 -5.90
N SER A 244 18.81 55.59 -4.79
CA SER A 244 20.08 54.90 -4.55
C SER A 244 20.23 54.68 -3.03
N SER A 245 21.21 53.85 -2.66
CA SER A 245 21.65 53.43 -1.32
C SER A 245 22.14 54.57 -0.40
N ASP A 246 22.18 54.33 0.93
CA ASP A 246 23.42 54.35 1.73
C ASP A 246 23.23 54.23 3.27
N THR A 247 23.99 53.28 3.87
CA THR A 247 24.73 53.27 5.19
C THR A 247 23.97 53.56 6.51
N SER A 248 24.25 53.02 7.71
CA SER A 248 25.42 52.40 8.40
C SER A 248 24.89 51.82 9.74
N SER A 249 25.23 50.59 10.15
CA SER A 249 26.18 50.18 11.22
C SER A 249 25.97 50.71 12.65
N GLU A 250 25.95 49.79 13.64
CA GLU A 250 26.68 49.73 14.95
C GLU A 250 25.96 48.70 15.85
N THR A 251 26.51 47.52 16.18
CA THR A 251 27.60 47.12 17.11
C THR A 251 27.28 47.19 18.61
N ASP A 252 27.63 46.08 19.27
CA ASP A 252 28.03 45.86 20.66
C ASP A 252 27.01 45.99 21.82
N ASN A 253 26.79 44.87 22.51
CA ASN A 253 27.48 44.68 23.79
C ASN A 253 27.49 43.22 24.31
N THR A 254 28.70 42.85 24.68
CA THR A 254 29.24 41.70 25.43
C THR A 254 28.81 41.67 26.91
N ASP A 255 28.85 40.48 27.53
CA ASP A 255 29.68 40.07 28.69
C ASP A 255 28.99 38.86 29.40
N SER A 256 29.44 37.60 29.29
CA SER A 256 30.61 36.90 29.86
C SER A 256 30.66 36.80 31.41
N SER A 257 30.67 35.56 31.90
CA SER A 257 31.41 34.97 33.06
C SER A 257 30.67 33.70 33.51
N ASP A 258 31.21 32.49 33.29
CA ASP A 258 32.21 31.76 34.11
C ASP A 258 31.73 31.61 35.58
N THR A 259 31.70 30.44 36.24
CA THR A 259 32.79 29.47 36.42
C THR A 259 32.29 28.27 37.24
N SER A 260 32.83 27.05 36.97
CA SER A 260 33.26 25.95 37.89
C SER A 260 32.31 25.40 38.99
N SER A 261 32.33 24.16 39.49
CA SER A 261 32.88 22.82 39.21
C SER A 261 32.57 21.96 40.46
N GLU A 262 32.56 20.62 40.33
CA GLU A 262 32.71 19.61 41.42
C GLU A 262 31.51 19.41 42.39
N THR A 263 31.14 18.24 42.93
CA THR A 263 31.81 16.94 43.17
C THR A 263 30.78 15.82 43.44
N ASP A 264 31.32 14.59 43.46
CA ASP A 264 30.80 13.25 43.78
C ASP A 264 29.64 13.09 44.79
N ASN A 265 28.84 12.04 44.58
CA ASN A 265 28.51 11.11 45.67
C ASN A 265 28.13 9.71 45.14
N THR A 266 28.99 8.75 45.42
CA THR A 266 28.70 7.32 45.51
C THR A 266 27.80 7.04 46.72
N ASN A 267 26.81 6.16 46.58
CA ASN A 267 26.48 5.28 47.70
C ASN A 267 26.01 3.90 47.21
N SER A 268 26.76 2.90 47.63
CA SER A 268 26.43 1.49 47.59
C SER A 268 25.56 1.15 48.80
N SER A 269 24.60 0.25 48.66
CA SER A 269 23.99 -0.45 49.80
C SER A 269 23.48 -1.81 49.34
N ASP A 270 24.24 -2.85 49.70
CA ASP A 270 23.80 -4.23 49.78
C ASP A 270 22.56 -4.36 50.69
N THR A 271 21.59 -5.19 50.28
CA THR A 271 20.92 -6.21 51.12
C THR A 271 20.30 -7.27 50.23
#